data_AF-A0A927E3M6-F1
#
_entry.id   AF-A0A927E3M6-F1
#
_cell.length_a   1.000
_cell.length_b   1.000
_cell.length_c   1.000
_cell.angle_alpha   90.00
_cell.angle_beta   90.00
_cell.angle_gamma   90.00
#
_symmetry.space_group_name_H-M   'P 1'
#
loop_
_entity.id
_entity.type
_entity.pdbx_description
1 polymer ?
#
loop_
_entity_poly.entity_id
_entity_poly.type
_entity_poly.pdbx_seq_one_letter_code
_entity_poly.pdbx_strand_id
1 'polypeptide(L)'
;MNKKDETMIFAISVTLMLYVNRIYGMASVNDEDVMTFVKEEDAVDSLLRAQMLEIINGFDYYKGLYGSGKEKKEHIDMAELLERVTFYYDLYIRDMLIRNLEKGQSLVDNGVLDWDLDINR
;
A
#
# COMPACT_ATOMS: atom_id res chain seq x y z
N MET A 1 3.64 -21.97 -7.20
CA MET A 1 2.70 -21.04 -6.55
C MET A 1 1.29 -21.55 -6.83
N ASN A 2 0.43 -21.69 -5.82
CA ASN A 2 -0.94 -22.12 -6.07
C ASN A 2 -1.82 -20.91 -6.48
N LYS A 3 -2.99 -21.12 -7.08
CA LYS A 3 -3.88 -20.02 -7.55
C LYS A 3 -4.38 -19.11 -6.42
N LYS A 4 -4.45 -19.62 -5.19
CA LYS A 4 -4.79 -18.82 -4.00
C LYS A 4 -3.62 -17.90 -3.67
N ASP A 5 -2.39 -18.40 -3.66
CA ASP A 5 -1.18 -17.63 -3.42
C ASP A 5 -1.02 -16.50 -4.46
N GLU A 6 -1.29 -16.77 -5.74
CA GLU A 6 -1.26 -15.76 -6.81
C GLU A 6 -2.25 -14.61 -6.54
N THR A 7 -3.48 -14.95 -6.16
CA THR A 7 -4.51 -13.93 -5.82
C THR A 7 -4.10 -13.15 -4.56
N MET A 8 -3.57 -13.83 -3.55
CA MET A 8 -3.11 -13.18 -2.32
C MET A 8 -1.94 -12.23 -2.57
N ILE A 9 -0.95 -12.63 -3.37
CA ILE A 9 0.17 -11.77 -3.74
C ILE A 9 -0.31 -10.53 -4.50
N PHE A 10 -1.25 -10.70 -5.43
CA PHE A 10 -1.89 -9.58 -6.11
C PHE A 10 -2.56 -8.63 -5.11
N ALA A 11 -3.41 -9.15 -4.21
CA ALA A 11 -4.11 -8.34 -3.24
C ALA A 11 -3.16 -7.60 -2.28
N ILE A 12 -2.09 -8.26 -1.82
CA ILE A 12 -1.04 -7.66 -0.99
C ILE A 12 -0.38 -6.50 -1.74
N SER A 13 0.06 -6.74 -2.98
CA SER A 13 0.81 -5.77 -3.78
C SER A 13 -0.02 -4.51 -4.05
N VAL A 14 -1.29 -4.69 -4.44
CA VAL A 14 -2.18 -3.56 -4.70
C VAL A 14 -2.52 -2.81 -3.39
N THR A 15 -2.68 -3.51 -2.27
CA THR A 15 -2.97 -2.88 -0.97
C THR A 15 -1.85 -1.94 -0.58
N LEU A 16 -0.61 -2.41 -0.63
CA LEU A 16 0.57 -1.62 -0.28
C LEU A 16 0.77 -0.45 -1.25
N MET A 17 0.57 -0.66 -2.55
CA MET A 17 0.63 0.41 -3.55
C MET A 17 -0.40 1.52 -3.27
N LEU A 18 -1.66 1.15 -3.01
CA LEU A 18 -2.70 2.13 -2.70
C LEU A 18 -2.42 2.87 -1.38
N TYR A 19 -1.93 2.16 -0.37
CA TYR A 19 -1.54 2.75 0.89
C TYR A 19 -0.42 3.80 0.69
N VAL A 20 0.63 3.43 -0.04
CA VAL A 20 1.76 4.32 -0.36
C VAL A 20 1.27 5.55 -1.13
N ASN A 21 0.47 5.37 -2.18
CA ASN A 21 -0.14 6.46 -2.92
C ASN A 21 -0.99 7.39 -2.04
N ARG A 22 -1.69 6.84 -1.05
CA ARG A 22 -2.52 7.61 -0.12
C ARG A 22 -1.68 8.48 0.82
N ILE A 23 -0.64 7.92 1.43
CA ILE A 23 0.30 8.66 2.29
C ILE A 23 0.92 9.82 1.52
N TYR A 24 1.31 9.54 0.30
CA TYR A 24 1.91 10.50 -0.60
C TYR A 24 0.94 11.58 -1.09
N GLY A 25 -0.33 11.22 -1.32
CA GLY A 25 -1.39 12.20 -1.53
C GLY A 25 -1.60 13.12 -0.32
N MET A 26 -1.61 12.57 0.90
CA MET A 26 -1.69 13.37 2.14
C MET A 26 -0.49 14.32 2.29
N ALA A 27 0.73 13.81 2.10
CA ALA A 27 1.94 14.62 2.16
C ALA A 27 1.92 15.78 1.16
N SER A 28 1.39 15.55 -0.05
CA SER A 28 1.37 16.56 -1.11
C SER A 28 0.53 17.81 -0.80
N VAL A 29 -0.46 17.68 0.09
CA VAL A 29 -1.31 18.80 0.53
C VAL A 29 -0.85 19.37 1.89
N ASN A 30 0.36 19.02 2.32
CA ASN A 30 0.95 19.38 3.62
C ASN A 30 0.07 18.96 4.81
N ASP A 31 -0.49 17.75 4.77
CA ASP A 31 -1.21 17.17 5.91
C ASP A 31 -0.23 16.94 7.07
N GLU A 32 -0.38 17.70 8.15
CA GLU A 32 0.46 17.62 9.35
C GLU A 32 0.38 16.24 10.03
N ASP A 33 -0.70 15.49 9.81
CA ASP A 33 -0.95 14.18 10.41
C ASP A 33 -0.41 13.02 9.57
N VAL A 34 0.20 13.27 8.40
CA VAL A 34 0.67 12.19 7.51
C VAL A 34 1.61 11.21 8.20
N MET A 35 2.45 11.70 9.12
CA MET A 35 3.39 10.87 9.87
C MET A 35 2.68 9.93 10.87
N THR A 36 1.54 10.34 11.41
CA THR A 36 0.68 9.51 12.28
C THR A 36 0.25 8.25 11.53
N PHE A 37 -0.17 8.40 10.27
CA PHE A 37 -0.60 7.27 9.44
C PHE A 37 0.54 6.34 9.03
N VAL A 38 1.80 6.66 9.33
CA VAL A 38 2.99 5.82 9.08
C VAL A 38 3.57 5.23 10.37
N LYS A 39 3.56 5.98 11.48
CA LYS A 39 4.23 5.57 12.73
C LYS A 39 3.29 4.88 13.72
N GLU A 40 2.04 5.34 13.83
CA GLU A 40 1.10 4.85 14.84
C GLU A 40 0.37 3.59 14.36
N GLU A 41 0.55 2.48 15.07
CA GLU A 41 0.07 1.15 14.66
C GLU A 41 -1.44 1.11 14.38
N ASP A 42 -2.25 1.74 15.24
CA ASP A 42 -3.71 1.79 15.06
C ASP A 42 -4.11 2.57 13.81
N ALA A 43 -3.39 3.65 13.49
CA ALA A 43 -3.65 4.47 12.30
C ALA A 43 -3.23 3.73 11.02
N VAL A 44 -2.08 3.04 11.07
CA VAL A 44 -1.59 2.18 10.00
C VAL A 44 -2.57 1.04 9.72
N ASP A 45 -2.97 0.28 10.75
CA ASP A 45 -3.91 -0.85 10.62
C ASP A 45 -5.24 -0.39 10.02
N SER A 46 -5.80 0.71 10.54
CA SER A 46 -7.03 1.30 10.03
C SER A 46 -6.92 1.66 8.55
N LEU A 47 -5.81 2.30 8.15
CA LEU A 47 -5.60 2.71 6.77
C LEU A 47 -5.36 1.52 5.83
N LEU A 48 -4.59 0.51 6.25
CA LEU A 48 -4.39 -0.73 5.48
C LEU A 48 -5.71 -1.45 5.25
N ARG A 49 -6.56 -1.59 6.29
CA ARG A 49 -7.90 -2.17 6.16
C ARG A 49 -8.78 -1.39 5.18
N ALA A 50 -8.70 -0.06 5.19
CA ALA A 50 -9.43 0.75 4.22
C ALA A 50 -8.99 0.45 2.77
N GLN A 51 -7.68 0.30 2.53
CA GLN A 51 -7.17 -0.05 1.19
C GLN A 51 -7.54 -1.50 0.79
N MET A 52 -7.54 -2.43 1.73
CA MET A 52 -8.02 -3.79 1.47
C MET A 52 -9.50 -3.80 1.07
N LEU A 53 -10.34 -3.05 1.77
CA LEU A 53 -11.77 -2.92 1.43
C LEU A 53 -11.98 -2.29 0.06
N GLU A 54 -11.19 -1.27 -0.29
CA GLU A 54 -11.18 -0.66 -1.62
C GLU A 54 -10.89 -1.70 -2.71
N ILE A 55 -9.90 -2.57 -2.52
CA ILE A 55 -9.58 -3.65 -3.47
C ILE A 55 -10.72 -4.67 -3.56
N ILE A 56 -11.32 -5.04 -2.43
CA ILE A 56 -12.43 -6.00 -2.42
C ILE A 56 -13.65 -5.45 -3.16
N ASN A 57 -13.97 -4.17 -2.97
CA ASN A 57 -15.11 -3.52 -3.62
C ASN A 57 -14.84 -3.27 -5.11
N GLY A 58 -13.62 -2.87 -5.46
CA GLY A 58 -13.16 -2.61 -6.82
C GLY A 58 -12.43 -3.78 -7.48
N PHE A 59 -12.65 -5.03 -7.07
CA PHE A 59 -11.77 -6.15 -7.42
C PHE A 59 -11.52 -6.28 -8.92
N ASP A 60 -12.57 -6.29 -9.74
CA ASP A 60 -12.41 -6.46 -11.20
C ASP A 60 -11.69 -5.27 -11.86
N TYR A 61 -11.85 -4.06 -11.30
CA TYR A 61 -11.13 -2.87 -11.75
C TYR A 61 -9.63 -3.01 -11.46
N TYR A 62 -9.25 -3.27 -10.21
CA TYR A 62 -7.85 -3.43 -9.84
C TYR A 62 -7.18 -4.63 -10.51
N LYS A 63 -7.94 -5.72 -10.69
CA LYS A 63 -7.49 -6.90 -11.44
C LYS A 63 -7.20 -6.54 -12.90
N GLY A 64 -8.04 -5.73 -13.54
CA GLY A 64 -7.82 -5.29 -14.92
C GLY A 64 -6.59 -4.40 -15.09
N LEU A 65 -6.27 -3.58 -14.08
CA LEU A 65 -5.12 -2.67 -14.13
C LEU A 65 -3.79 -3.30 -13.74
N TYR A 66 -3.80 -4.10 -12.66
CA TYR A 66 -2.57 -4.55 -12.00
C TYR A 66 -2.46 -6.08 -11.91
N GLY A 67 -3.52 -6.81 -12.27
CA GLY A 67 -3.57 -8.27 -12.21
C GLY A 67 -3.14 -8.93 -13.52
N SER A 68 -3.06 -10.26 -13.46
CA SER A 68 -2.81 -11.13 -14.61
C SER A 68 -4.11 -11.58 -15.31
N GLY A 69 -5.27 -11.22 -14.76
CA GLY A 69 -6.59 -11.66 -15.24
C GLY A 69 -7.03 -13.01 -14.68
N LYS A 70 -6.18 -13.70 -13.91
CA LYS A 70 -6.45 -15.05 -13.36
C LYS A 70 -6.87 -15.04 -11.89
N GLU A 71 -6.67 -13.91 -11.22
CA GLU A 71 -7.00 -13.70 -9.81
C GLU A 71 -8.50 -13.86 -9.59
N LYS A 72 -8.88 -14.36 -8.41
CA LYS A 72 -10.29 -14.52 -8.05
C LYS A 72 -10.58 -13.98 -6.68
N LYS A 73 -11.60 -13.13 -6.58
CA LYS A 73 -12.04 -12.53 -5.31
C LYS A 73 -12.30 -13.58 -4.22
N GLU A 74 -12.88 -14.72 -4.59
CA GLU A 74 -13.16 -15.85 -3.68
C GLU A 74 -11.92 -16.48 -3.02
N HIS A 75 -10.72 -16.22 -3.54
CA HIS A 75 -9.47 -16.72 -2.97
C HIS A 75 -8.83 -15.75 -1.98
N ILE A 76 -9.40 -14.55 -1.78
CA ILE A 76 -8.90 -13.59 -0.81
C ILE A 76 -9.43 -13.95 0.58
N ASP A 77 -8.53 -14.35 1.46
CA ASP A 77 -8.80 -14.43 2.90
C ASP A 77 -8.40 -13.10 3.53
N MET A 78 -9.38 -12.40 4.13
CA MET A 78 -9.16 -11.06 4.66
C MET A 78 -8.27 -11.03 5.91
N ALA A 79 -8.32 -12.07 6.75
CA ALA A 79 -7.48 -12.15 7.93
C ALA A 79 -6.03 -12.41 7.53
N GLU A 80 -5.83 -13.38 6.63
CA GLU A 80 -4.53 -13.70 6.06
C GLU A 80 -3.95 -12.52 5.25
N LEU A 81 -4.80 -11.77 4.55
CA LEU A 81 -4.39 -10.60 3.78
C LEU A 81 -3.85 -9.51 4.69
N LEU A 82 -4.56 -9.21 5.78
CA LEU A 82 -4.11 -8.20 6.73
C LEU A 82 -2.76 -8.58 7.34
N GLU A 83 -2.64 -9.81 7.86
CA GLU A 83 -1.40 -10.29 8.48
C GLU A 83 -0.21 -10.12 7.52
N ARG A 84 -0.36 -10.56 6.27
CA ARG A 84 0.71 -10.48 5.27
C ARG A 84 0.99 -9.05 4.82
N VAL A 85 -0.03 -8.22 4.66
CA VAL A 85 0.14 -6.80 4.30
C VAL A 85 0.88 -6.06 5.41
N THR A 86 0.50 -6.26 6.67
CA THR A 86 1.18 -5.65 7.83
C THR A 86 2.64 -6.12 7.89
N PHE A 87 2.90 -7.42 7.69
CA PHE A 87 4.26 -7.95 7.63
C PHE A 87 5.11 -7.26 6.56
N TYR A 88 4.60 -7.12 5.33
CA TYR A 88 5.34 -6.49 4.24
C TYR A 88 5.42 -4.96 4.37
N TYR A 89 4.42 -4.34 5.00
CA TYR A 89 4.46 -2.94 5.36
C TYR A 89 5.64 -2.65 6.28
N ASP A 90 5.77 -3.43 7.37
CA ASP A 90 6.86 -3.27 8.34
C ASP A 90 8.22 -3.59 7.72
N LEU A 91 8.28 -4.62 6.88
CA LEU A 91 9.52 -5.08 6.28
C LEU A 91 10.08 -4.09 5.23
N TYR A 92 9.22 -3.47 4.42
CA TYR A 92 9.67 -2.72 3.24
C TYR A 92 9.18 -1.27 3.16
N ILE A 93 7.99 -0.98 3.68
CA ILE A 93 7.29 0.28 3.39
C ILE A 93 7.47 1.32 4.50
N ARG A 94 7.39 0.90 5.77
CA ARG A 94 7.43 1.81 6.93
C ARG A 94 8.65 2.72 6.90
N ASP A 95 9.84 2.12 6.90
CA ASP A 95 11.10 2.85 6.90
C ASP A 95 11.30 3.70 5.64
N MET A 96 10.84 3.21 4.49
CA MET A 96 10.89 3.94 3.22
C MET A 96 10.04 5.22 3.31
N LEU A 97 8.81 5.13 3.81
CA LEU A 97 7.91 6.27 3.96
C LEU A 97 8.45 7.29 4.98
N ILE A 98 8.93 6.82 6.14
CA ILE A 98 9.52 7.71 7.16
C ILE A 98 10.66 8.53 6.54
N ARG A 99 11.60 7.89 5.86
CA ARG A 99 12.73 8.59 5.21
C ARG A 99 12.26 9.60 4.17
N ASN A 100 11.29 9.22 3.33
CA ASN A 100 10.81 10.09 2.26
C ASN A 100 10.03 11.30 2.80
N LEU A 101 9.22 11.12 3.84
CA LEU A 101 8.50 12.20 4.50
C LEU A 101 9.44 13.14 5.27
N GLU A 102 10.44 12.60 5.97
CA GLU A 102 11.43 13.42 6.70
C GLU A 102 12.35 14.22 5.76
N LYS A 103 12.60 13.73 4.54
CA LYS A 103 13.31 14.50 3.49
C LYS A 103 12.50 15.69 2.96
N GLY A 104 11.20 15.79 3.27
CA GLY A 104 10.38 16.96 2.96
C GLY A 104 10.27 17.29 1.47
N GLN A 105 10.33 16.29 0.59
CA GLN A 105 10.25 16.54 -0.85
C GLN A 105 8.83 16.99 -1.22
N SER A 106 8.70 18.27 -1.59
CA SER A 106 7.52 18.82 -2.26
C SER A 106 7.41 18.24 -3.67
N LEU A 107 6.20 17.96 -4.15
CA LEU A 107 5.95 17.65 -5.56
C LEU A 107 6.67 18.69 -6.44
N VAL A 108 7.64 18.22 -7.24
CA VAL A 108 7.93 18.89 -8.52
C VAL A 108 6.71 18.65 -9.40
N ASP A 109 6.31 19.66 -10.18
CA ASP A 109 5.08 19.71 -11.01
C ASP A 109 4.82 18.48 -11.93
N ASN A 110 5.78 17.56 -12.04
CA ASN A 110 5.74 16.36 -12.88
C ASN A 110 5.52 15.03 -12.10
N GLY A 111 5.17 15.11 -10.81
CA GLY A 111 4.85 13.93 -10.01
C GLY A 111 6.03 13.32 -9.24
N VAL A 112 5.70 12.25 -8.51
CA VAL A 112 6.48 11.47 -7.53
C VAL A 112 7.72 10.80 -8.15
N LEU A 113 8.65 11.57 -8.70
CA LEU A 113 9.79 11.04 -9.44
C LEU A 113 11.10 10.98 -8.63
N ASP A 114 11.13 11.47 -7.39
CA ASP A 114 12.37 11.61 -6.61
C ASP A 114 12.35 10.89 -5.23
N TRP A 115 11.33 10.06 -4.97
CA TRP A 115 11.28 9.26 -3.75
C TRP A 115 12.19 8.05 -3.83
N ASP A 116 12.89 7.83 -2.72
CA ASP A 116 13.85 6.76 -2.55
C ASP A 116 13.08 5.46 -2.37
N LEU A 117 12.96 4.69 -3.46
CA LEU A 117 12.30 3.38 -3.53
C LEU A 117 13.27 2.22 -3.25
N ASP A 118 14.47 2.48 -2.72
CA ASP A 118 15.40 1.41 -2.39
C ASP A 118 14.87 0.57 -1.21
N ILE A 119 14.19 -0.51 -1.58
CA ILE A 119 13.61 -1.52 -0.68
C ILE A 119 14.56 -2.70 -0.40
N ASN A 120 15.78 -2.73 -0.97
CA ASN A 120 16.67 -3.89 -0.97
C ASN A 120 17.83 -3.83 0.04
N ARG A 121 17.59 -3.35 1.27
CA ARG A 121 18.61 -3.44 2.32
C ARG A 121 18.69 -4.81 2.99
#